data_AF-A0A5K0VC25-F1
#
_entry.id   AF-A0A5K0VC25-F1
#
_cell.length_a   1.000
_cell.length_b   1.000
_cell.length_c   1.000
_cell.angle_alpha   90.00
_cell.angle_beta   90.00
_cell.angle_gamma   90.00
#
_symmetry.space_group_name_H-M   'P 1'
#
loop_
_entity.id
_entity.type
_entity.pdbx_description
1 polymer ?
#
loop_
_entity_poly.entity_id
_entity_poly.type
_entity_poly.pdbx_seq_one_letter_code
_entity_poly.pdbx_strand_id
1 'polypeptide(L)' 'LPTIAGVYRGAALPTNTPGLPCIFDPHGRAGICGDWLLGSSVEAASLSGMALANH' A
#
# COMPACT_ATOMS: atom_id res chain seq x y z
N LEU A 1 -26.65 -2.83 -24.43
CA LEU A 1 -25.20 -2.55 -24.29
C LEU A 1 -24.74 -3.24 -23.02
N PRO A 2 -23.82 -4.20 -23.06
CA PRO A 2 -23.26 -4.76 -21.84
C PRO A 2 -22.32 -3.71 -21.27
N THR A 3 -22.80 -2.88 -20.35
CA THR A 3 -21.92 -2.03 -19.55
C THR A 3 -21.18 -2.92 -18.59
N ILE A 4 -20.01 -3.39 -19.02
CA ILE A 4 -18.81 -3.63 -18.20
C ILE A 4 -19.16 -4.39 -16.90
N ALA A 5 -19.02 -5.72 -16.91
CA ALA A 5 -18.93 -6.47 -15.65
C ALA A 5 -17.86 -5.77 -14.79
N GLY A 6 -18.32 -5.09 -13.73
CA GLY A 6 -17.50 -4.16 -12.97
C GLY A 6 -16.28 -4.88 -12.41
N VAL A 7 -15.11 -4.26 -12.55
CA VAL A 7 -13.89 -4.77 -11.91
C VAL A 7 -14.13 -4.80 -10.40
N TYR A 8 -14.24 -6.00 -9.84
CA TYR A 8 -14.39 -6.21 -8.40
C TYR A 8 -13.04 -6.00 -7.70
N ARG A 9 -12.96 -4.98 -6.84
CA ARG A 9 -11.76 -4.67 -6.05
C ARG A 9 -12.00 -5.01 -4.58
N GLY A 10 -11.74 -6.26 -4.19
CA GLY A 10 -11.99 -6.76 -2.83
C GLY A 10 -11.14 -6.11 -1.72
N ALA A 11 -10.08 -5.39 -2.08
CA ALA A 11 -9.20 -4.66 -1.15
C ALA A 11 -8.88 -3.25 -1.70
N ALA A 12 -9.87 -2.58 -2.30
CA ALA A 12 -9.64 -1.30 -2.97
C ALA A 12 -9.29 -0.15 -2.02
N LEU A 13 -9.89 -0.17 -0.83
CA LEU A 13 -9.82 0.93 0.14
C LEU A 13 -9.46 0.37 1.52
N PRO A 14 -8.30 0.76 2.07
CA PRO A 14 -7.94 0.47 3.46
C PRO A 14 -8.98 1.05 4.41
N THR A 15 -9.46 0.24 5.37
CA THR A 15 -10.36 0.67 6.44
C THR A 15 -9.64 0.85 7.79
N ASN A 16 -8.39 0.40 7.86
CA ASN A 16 -7.50 0.58 9.00
C ASN A 16 -6.07 0.84 8.49
N THR A 17 -5.36 1.72 9.18
CA THR A 17 -4.01 2.15 8.81
C THR A 17 -3.12 2.11 10.05
N PRO A 18 -2.03 1.33 10.05
CA PRO A 18 -1.17 1.16 11.22
C PRO A 18 -0.30 2.39 11.52
N GLY A 19 -0.13 3.32 10.58
CA GLY A 19 0.66 4.54 10.78
C GLY A 19 2.18 4.31 10.73
N LEU A 20 2.62 3.27 10.03
CA LEU A 20 4.03 2.92 9.85
C LEU A 20 4.45 3.29 8.42
N PRO A 21 5.68 3.80 8.18
CA PRO A 21 6.11 4.21 6.84
C PRO A 21 6.35 3.02 5.90
N CYS A 22 6.89 1.92 6.40
CA CYS A 22 7.05 0.65 5.69
C CYS A 22 7.26 -0.49 6.70
N ILE A 23 7.12 -1.74 6.24
CA ILE A 23 7.51 -2.92 7.01
C ILE A 23 8.76 -3.49 6.34
N PHE A 24 9.86 -3.66 7.07
CA PHE A 24 11.13 -4.16 6.54
C PHE A 24 11.71 -5.23 7.45
N ASP A 25 12.07 -6.38 6.86
CA ASP A 25 12.86 -7.43 7.49
C ASP A 25 14.31 -7.36 6.98
N PRO A 26 15.28 -6.91 7.80
CA PRO A 26 16.67 -6.78 7.39
C PRO A 26 17.36 -8.13 7.17
N HIS A 27 16.92 -9.20 7.84
CA HIS A 27 17.51 -10.52 7.70
C HIS A 27 17.03 -11.21 6.43
N GLY A 28 15.72 -11.14 6.17
CA GLY A 28 15.12 -11.62 4.93
C GLY A 28 15.41 -10.75 3.71
N ARG A 29 15.88 -9.51 3.91
CA ARG A 29 16.06 -8.47 2.88
C ARG A 29 14.80 -8.26 2.05
N ALA A 30 13.67 -8.23 2.74
CA ALA A 30 12.36 -8.08 2.14
C ALA A 30 11.61 -6.98 2.88
N GLY A 31 10.80 -6.22 2.14
CA GLY A 31 9.91 -5.26 2.75
C GLY A 31 8.65 -5.05 1.94
N ILE A 32 7.69 -4.43 2.60
CA ILE A 32 6.35 -4.16 2.06
C ILE A 32 6.07 -2.67 2.23
N CYS A 33 5.67 -2.04 1.14
CA CYS A 33 5.18 -0.68 1.08
C CYS A 33 3.79 -0.64 0.44
N GLY A 34 3.05 0.44 0.68
CA GLY A 34 1.71 0.61 0.12
C GLY A 34 0.97 1.77 0.76
N ASP A 35 -0.13 2.19 0.14
CA ASP A 35 -1.02 3.23 0.66
C ASP A 35 -1.55 2.84 2.05
N TRP A 36 -2.03 1.60 2.21
CA TRP A 36 -2.64 1.07 3.42
C TRP A 36 -1.83 1.23 4.72
N LEU A 37 -0.53 1.49 4.62
CA LEU A 37 0.38 1.71 5.75
C LEU A 37 0.31 3.12 6.33
N LEU A 38 0.08 4.13 5.49
CA LEU A 38 0.05 5.56 5.85
C LEU A 38 -1.30 6.25 5.58
N GLY A 39 -2.15 5.68 4.73
CA GLY A 39 -3.49 6.16 4.43
C GLY A 39 -3.94 5.82 3.00
N SER A 40 -5.22 5.96 2.70
CA SER A 40 -5.81 5.54 1.42
C SER A 40 -5.63 6.56 0.28
N SER A 41 -4.37 6.88 -0.08
CA SER A 41 -4.05 7.84 -1.15
C SER A 41 -2.82 7.44 -1.98
N VAL A 42 -2.70 8.00 -3.18
CA VAL A 42 -1.52 7.82 -4.04
C VAL A 42 -0.26 8.38 -3.37
N GLU A 43 -0.38 9.52 -2.68
CA GLU A 43 0.72 10.12 -1.93
C GLU A 43 1.24 9.17 -0.84
N ALA A 44 0.33 8.55 -0.07
CA ALA A 44 0.69 7.58 0.95
C ALA A 44 1.45 6.38 0.37
N ALA A 45 1.03 5.86 -0.79
CA ALA A 45 1.77 4.81 -1.49
C ALA A 45 3.18 5.27 -1.89
N SER A 46 3.31 6.47 -2.46
CA SER A 46 4.61 7.03 -2.86
C SER A 46 5.55 7.24 -1.67
N LEU A 47 5.05 7.83 -0.58
CA LEU A 47 5.82 8.05 0.65
C LEU A 47 6.28 6.71 1.27
N SER A 48 5.38 5.72 1.32
CA SER A 48 5.72 4.39 1.83
C SER A 48 6.77 3.69 0.96
N GLY A 49 6.68 3.83 -0.36
CA GLY A 49 7.66 3.28 -1.31
C GLY A 49 9.04 3.91 -1.15
N MET A 50 9.12 5.24 -1.01
CA MET A 50 10.38 5.93 -0.74
C MET A 50 10.99 5.53 0.61
N ALA A 51 10.16 5.36 1.65
CA ALA A 51 10.64 4.90 2.94
C ALA A 51 11.29 3.51 2.82
N LEU A 52 10.62 2.56 2.16
CA LEU A 52 11.20 1.22 1.95
C LEU A 52 12.49 1.25 1.12
N ALA A 53 12.56 2.09 0.09
CA ALA A 53 13.75 2.20 -0.76
C ALA A 53 14.98 2.78 -0.02
N ASN A 54 14.78 3.43 1.13
CA ASN A 54 15.85 4.01 1.95
C ASN A 54 16.37 3.04 3.04
N HIS A 55 15.89 1.79 3.08
CA HIS A 55 16.36 0.73 3.98
C HIS A 55 17.36 -0.19 3.30
#